data_AF-A0A3C0KQW7-F1
#
_entry.id   AF-A0A3C0KQW7-F1
#
_cell.length_a   1.000
_cell.length_b   1.000
_cell.length_c   1.000
_cell.angle_alpha   90.00
_cell.angle_beta   90.00
_cell.angle_gamma   90.00
#
_symmetry.space_group_name_H-M   'P 1'
#
loop_
_entity.id
_entity.type
_entity.pdbx_description
1 polymer ?
#
loop_
_entity_poly.entity_id
_entity_poly.type
_entity_poly.pdbx_seq_one_letter_code
_entity_poly.pdbx_strand_id
1 'polypeptide(L)'
;MKKHVLILCVLLIVISTSAFAQISDIINTRNEFGGETMMTPFSADDEEYKDGVAKTIQYFDGNYKIVKRETIRTDEYNKSSGVVKSISYFDNNEKVIKDEYFYDDNYALKKGIAKDIFYFDKNEKKVKAEAYDMKGSLVKSSQ
;
A
#
# COMPACT_ATOMS: atom_id res chain seq x y z
N MET A 1 -54.99 7.52 42.99
CA MET A 1 -54.66 6.45 42.03
C MET A 1 -55.00 6.90 40.62
N LYS A 2 -54.00 7.28 39.81
CA LYS A 2 -53.98 7.19 38.34
C LYS A 2 -52.58 7.58 37.88
N LYS A 3 -51.96 6.66 37.14
CA LYS A 3 -50.57 6.66 36.67
C LYS A 3 -50.49 7.56 35.44
N HIS A 4 -49.54 8.49 35.37
CA HIS A 4 -49.06 8.98 34.08
C HIS A 4 -47.54 8.99 34.07
N VAL A 5 -47.06 8.04 33.29
CA VAL A 5 -45.69 7.63 33.07
C VAL A 5 -44.97 8.68 32.24
N LEU A 6 -43.74 8.95 32.65
CA LEU A 6 -42.70 9.75 32.01
C LEU A 6 -42.50 9.30 30.55
N ILE A 7 -42.79 10.15 29.56
CA ILE A 7 -42.39 9.92 28.16
C ILE A 7 -41.13 10.73 27.89
N LEU A 8 -40.00 10.07 28.12
CA LEU A 8 -38.67 10.47 27.72
C LEU A 8 -38.56 10.21 26.20
N CYS A 9 -38.75 11.24 25.37
CA CYS A 9 -38.44 11.18 23.94
C CYS A 9 -36.91 11.13 23.75
N VAL A 10 -36.32 9.96 23.96
CA VAL A 10 -34.98 9.63 23.46
C VAL A 10 -35.12 9.43 21.96
N LEU A 11 -34.75 10.47 21.20
CA LEU A 11 -34.57 10.39 19.76
C LEU A 11 -33.38 9.45 19.50
N LEU A 12 -33.67 8.16 19.30
CA LEU A 12 -32.71 7.17 18.81
C LEU A 12 -32.38 7.52 17.36
N ILE A 13 -31.36 8.36 17.17
CA ILE A 13 -30.69 8.51 15.88
C ILE A 13 -29.94 7.20 15.64
N VAL A 14 -30.58 6.27 14.93
CA VAL A 14 -29.92 5.10 14.37
C VAL A 14 -29.09 5.60 13.20
N ILE A 15 -27.87 6.06 13.48
CA ILE A 15 -26.85 6.21 12.44
C ILE A 15 -26.45 4.78 12.07
N SER A 16 -27.09 4.23 11.05
CA SER A 16 -26.64 2.99 10.43
C SER A 16 -25.31 3.28 9.73
N THR A 17 -24.21 3.11 10.44
CA THR A 17 -22.89 2.98 9.81
C THR A 17 -22.89 1.64 9.09
N SER A 18 -23.16 1.65 7.80
CA SER A 18 -22.87 0.50 6.94
C SER A 18 -21.36 0.30 6.95
N ALA A 19 -20.89 -0.67 7.74
CA ALA A 19 -19.52 -1.14 7.66
C ALA A 19 -19.37 -1.89 6.34
N PHE A 20 -18.81 -1.22 5.33
CA PHE A 20 -18.31 -1.90 4.14
C PHE A 20 -17.09 -2.71 4.58
N ALA A 21 -17.21 -4.04 4.61
CA ALA A 21 -16.09 -4.91 4.85
C ALA A 21 -15.20 -4.89 3.59
N GLN A 22 -13.98 -4.36 3.73
CA GLN A 22 -12.97 -4.45 2.67
C GLN A 22 -12.62 -5.94 2.46
N ILE A 23 -12.76 -6.42 1.23
CA ILE A 23 -12.43 -7.80 0.89
C ILE A 23 -10.90 -7.93 0.94
N SER A 24 -10.41 -8.80 1.81
CA SER A 24 -8.99 -9.16 1.88
C SER A 24 -8.84 -10.66 2.01
N ASP A 25 -7.90 -11.23 1.26
CA ASP A 25 -7.62 -12.66 1.24
C ASP A 25 -6.26 -12.93 1.87
N ILE A 26 -6.20 -13.87 2.81
CA ILE A 26 -4.92 -14.42 3.29
C ILE A 26 -4.41 -15.37 2.19
N ILE A 27 -3.34 -14.98 1.51
CA ILE A 27 -2.74 -15.74 0.41
C ILE A 27 -1.54 -16.58 0.85
N ASN A 28 -1.01 -16.34 2.05
CA ASN A 28 -0.01 -17.18 2.70
C ASN A 28 -0.13 -17.04 4.23
N THR A 29 -0.17 -18.15 4.96
CA THR A 29 -0.25 -18.15 6.44
C THR A 29 1.12 -18.11 7.12
N ARG A 30 2.21 -18.33 6.36
CA ARG A 30 3.59 -18.26 6.85
C ARG A 30 4.56 -17.85 5.73
N ASN A 31 4.75 -16.55 5.59
CA ASN A 31 5.65 -15.93 4.62
C ASN A 31 7.12 -15.98 5.07
N GLU A 32 8.01 -15.36 4.29
CA GLU A 32 9.46 -15.30 4.54
C GLU A 32 9.84 -14.53 5.83
N PHE A 33 8.90 -13.78 6.41
CA PHE A 33 9.04 -13.03 7.66
C PHE A 33 8.38 -13.74 8.86
N GLY A 34 7.82 -14.93 8.63
CA GLY A 34 7.21 -15.76 9.67
C GLY A 34 5.77 -15.37 10.06
N GLY A 35 5.14 -14.41 9.36
CA GLY A 35 3.73 -14.04 9.54
C GLY A 35 2.89 -14.31 8.30
N GLU A 36 1.71 -13.67 8.22
CA GLU A 36 0.78 -13.86 7.10
C GLU A 36 1.08 -12.92 5.92
N THR A 37 0.60 -13.27 4.74
CA THR A 37 0.52 -12.36 3.59
C THR A 37 -0.95 -12.19 3.21
N MET A 38 -1.41 -10.94 3.18
CA MET A 38 -2.77 -10.57 2.79
C MET A 38 -2.77 -9.82 1.48
N MET A 39 -3.79 -10.07 0.65
CA MET A 39 -4.03 -9.36 -0.59
C MET A 39 -5.38 -8.64 -0.53
N THR A 40 -5.38 -7.36 -0.90
CA THR A 40 -6.58 -6.52 -0.94
C THR A 40 -6.73 -5.95 -2.35
N PRO A 41 -7.71 -6.42 -3.15
CA PRO A 41 -8.06 -5.79 -4.42
C PRO A 41 -8.91 -4.53 -4.19
N PHE A 42 -8.78 -3.56 -5.09
CA PHE A 42 -9.62 -2.35 -5.12
C PHE A 42 -10.42 -2.31 -6.42
N SER A 43 -11.67 -1.91 -6.29
CA SER A 43 -12.63 -1.67 -7.36
C SER A 43 -12.65 -0.20 -7.78
N ALA A 44 -13.23 0.11 -8.93
CA ALA A 44 -13.29 1.48 -9.46
C ALA A 44 -14.00 2.50 -8.54
N ASP A 45 -14.83 2.01 -7.60
CA ASP A 45 -15.55 2.85 -6.65
C ASP A 45 -14.70 3.22 -5.42
N ASP A 46 -13.63 2.47 -5.15
CA ASP A 46 -12.71 2.71 -4.02
C ASP A 46 -11.82 3.94 -4.25
N GLU A 47 -11.47 4.64 -3.17
CA GLU A 47 -10.60 5.82 -3.24
C GLU A 47 -9.19 5.45 -3.71
N GLU A 48 -8.66 4.32 -3.23
CA GLU A 48 -7.34 3.82 -3.62
C GLU A 48 -7.25 3.53 -5.12
N TYR A 49 -8.32 3.03 -5.73
CA TYR A 49 -8.35 2.78 -7.17
C TYR A 49 -8.32 4.10 -7.95
N LYS A 50 -9.07 5.11 -7.49
CA LYS A 50 -9.05 6.46 -8.07
C LYS A 50 -7.67 7.12 -7.93
N ASP A 51 -6.95 6.79 -6.86
CA ASP A 51 -5.54 7.16 -6.64
C ASP A 51 -4.53 6.27 -7.41
N GLY A 52 -5.04 5.34 -8.23
CA GLY A 52 -4.24 4.54 -9.14
C GLY A 52 -3.70 3.24 -8.57
N VAL A 53 -4.31 2.71 -7.50
CA VAL A 53 -3.94 1.44 -6.87
C VAL A 53 -4.96 0.36 -7.20
N ALA A 54 -4.54 -0.67 -7.95
CA ALA A 54 -5.41 -1.79 -8.32
C ALA A 54 -5.52 -2.84 -7.19
N LYS A 55 -4.41 -3.09 -6.49
CA LYS A 55 -4.37 -3.99 -5.32
C LYS A 55 -3.13 -3.73 -4.47
N THR A 56 -3.21 -4.15 -3.21
CA THR A 56 -2.06 -4.22 -2.30
C THR A 56 -1.82 -5.65 -1.83
N ILE A 57 -0.55 -5.97 -1.56
CA ILE A 57 -0.12 -7.22 -0.94
C ILE A 57 0.73 -6.85 0.28
N GLN A 58 0.24 -7.16 1.48
CA GLN A 58 0.90 -6.85 2.73
C GLN A 58 1.50 -8.11 3.33
N TYR A 59 2.76 -8.02 3.75
CA TYR A 59 3.49 -9.09 4.41
C TYR A 59 3.69 -8.70 5.86
N PHE A 60 3.21 -9.56 6.75
CA PHE A 60 3.30 -9.40 8.19
C PHE A 60 4.43 -10.26 8.76
N ASP A 61 5.03 -9.80 9.86
CA ASP A 61 5.88 -10.62 10.70
C ASP A 61 5.05 -11.49 11.67
N GLY A 62 5.72 -12.32 12.48
CA GLY A 62 5.06 -13.16 13.48
C GLY A 62 4.34 -12.40 14.61
N ASN A 63 4.49 -11.06 14.69
CA ASN A 63 3.79 -10.20 15.64
C ASN A 63 2.69 -9.37 14.97
N TYR A 64 2.28 -9.72 13.74
CA TYR A 64 1.29 -8.98 12.96
C TYR A 64 1.69 -7.53 12.61
N LYS A 65 2.98 -7.23 12.54
CA LYS A 65 3.47 -5.94 12.01
C LYS A 65 3.75 -6.03 10.52
N ILE A 66 3.35 -5.00 9.76
CA ILE A 66 3.66 -4.92 8.34
C ILE A 66 5.16 -4.68 8.19
N VAL A 67 5.85 -5.56 7.47
CA VAL A 67 7.29 -5.44 7.17
C VAL A 67 7.56 -5.14 5.70
N LYS A 68 6.62 -5.50 4.82
CA LYS A 68 6.69 -5.23 3.39
C LYS A 68 5.28 -5.04 2.82
N ARG A 69 5.12 -4.09 1.91
CA ARG A 69 3.89 -3.85 1.14
C ARG A 69 4.22 -3.72 -0.34
N GLU A 70 3.57 -4.53 -1.17
CA GLU A 70 3.56 -4.34 -2.62
C GLU A 70 2.28 -3.62 -3.04
N THR A 71 2.41 -2.60 -3.88
CA THR A 71 1.30 -1.84 -4.45
C THR A 71 1.34 -2.01 -5.95
N ILE A 72 0.29 -2.62 -6.51
CA ILE A 72 0.13 -2.79 -7.95
C ILE A 72 -0.72 -1.64 -8.48
N ARG A 73 -0.25 -0.97 -9.53
CA ARG A 73 -0.90 0.20 -10.09
C ARG A 73 -1.99 -0.17 -11.10
N THR A 74 -2.98 0.71 -11.25
CA THR A 74 -3.95 0.59 -12.34
C THR A 74 -3.28 0.88 -13.67
N ASP A 75 -3.84 0.36 -14.77
CA ASP A 75 -3.34 0.62 -16.12
C ASP A 75 -3.35 2.11 -16.45
N GLU A 76 -4.34 2.86 -15.96
CA GLU A 76 -4.44 4.31 -16.14
C GLU A 76 -3.30 5.06 -15.44
N TYR A 77 -3.01 4.71 -14.18
CA TYR A 77 -1.88 5.28 -13.46
C TYR A 77 -0.55 4.91 -14.10
N ASN A 78 -0.40 3.66 -14.56
CA ASN A 78 0.81 3.23 -15.27
C ASN A 78 1.02 4.06 -16.55
N LYS A 79 -0.02 4.26 -17.38
CA LYS A 79 0.11 5.05 -18.62
C LYS A 79 0.63 6.48 -18.40
N SER A 80 0.32 7.10 -17.27
CA SER A 80 0.74 8.47 -16.96
C SER A 80 2.10 8.55 -16.26
N SER A 81 2.38 7.62 -15.34
CA SER A 81 3.60 7.64 -14.50
C SER A 81 4.72 6.73 -14.99
N GLY A 82 4.38 5.69 -15.75
CA GLY A 82 5.22 4.54 -16.11
C GLY A 82 5.41 3.54 -14.97
N VAL A 83 4.84 3.76 -13.78
CA VAL A 83 5.02 2.88 -12.61
C VAL A 83 3.98 1.76 -12.66
N VAL A 84 4.45 0.51 -12.68
CA VAL A 84 3.59 -0.69 -12.64
C VAL A 84 3.41 -1.23 -11.22
N LYS A 85 4.45 -1.09 -10.39
CA LYS A 85 4.51 -1.65 -9.05
C LYS A 85 5.43 -0.79 -8.18
N SER A 86 5.07 -0.66 -6.91
CA SER A 86 5.99 -0.19 -5.87
C SER A 86 6.05 -1.19 -4.72
N ILE A 87 7.19 -1.26 -4.03
CA ILE A 87 7.40 -2.10 -2.85
C ILE A 87 7.96 -1.23 -1.73
N SER A 88 7.24 -1.11 -0.63
CA SER A 88 7.67 -0.40 0.58
C SER A 88 8.09 -1.39 1.65
N TYR A 89 9.18 -1.10 2.35
CA TYR A 89 9.69 -1.88 3.47
C TYR A 89 9.66 -1.03 4.73
N PHE A 90 9.28 -1.64 5.84
CA PHE A 90 8.99 -0.94 7.08
C PHE A 90 9.92 -1.38 8.21
N ASP A 91 10.24 -0.45 9.11
CA ASP A 91 10.90 -0.77 10.38
C ASP A 91 9.91 -1.29 11.43
N ASN A 92 10.41 -1.60 12.62
CA ASN A 92 9.60 -2.10 13.74
C ASN A 92 8.57 -1.08 14.29
N ASN A 93 8.67 0.18 13.88
CA ASN A 93 7.76 1.27 14.22
C ASN A 93 6.84 1.62 13.05
N GLU A 94 6.76 0.76 12.03
CA GLU A 94 5.95 0.94 10.82
C GLU A 94 6.36 2.15 9.97
N LYS A 95 7.60 2.63 10.11
CA LYS A 95 8.15 3.68 9.26
C LYS A 95 8.79 3.10 8.02
N VAL A 96 8.59 3.75 6.88
CA VAL A 96 9.22 3.34 5.61
C VAL A 96 10.73 3.56 5.67
N ILE A 97 11.49 2.50 5.43
CA ILE A 97 12.96 2.53 5.37
C ILE A 97 13.50 2.35 3.95
N LYS A 98 12.70 1.77 3.05
CA LYS A 98 13.05 1.57 1.65
C LYS A 98 11.81 1.53 0.78
N ASP A 99 11.84 2.21 -0.35
CA ASP A 99 10.86 2.06 -1.43
C ASP A 99 11.56 1.61 -2.72
N GLU A 100 10.95 0.67 -3.42
CA GLU A 100 11.35 0.23 -4.76
C GLU A 100 10.22 0.55 -5.75
N TYR A 101 10.53 1.23 -6.84
CA TYR A 101 9.59 1.54 -7.91
C TYR A 101 10.00 0.79 -9.18
N PHE A 102 9.06 0.08 -9.78
CA PHE A 102 9.27 -0.68 -11.00
C PHE A 102 8.50 -0.02 -12.13
N TYR A 103 9.19 0.20 -13.25
CA TYR A 103 8.65 0.88 -14.42
C TYR A 103 8.30 -0.10 -15.53
N ASP A 104 7.34 0.25 -16.37
CA ASP A 104 7.06 -0.49 -17.60
C ASP A 104 8.19 -0.36 -18.65
N ASP A 105 8.19 -1.26 -19.63
CA ASP A 105 9.23 -1.31 -20.66
C ASP A 105 9.28 -0.03 -21.50
N ASN A 106 8.13 0.63 -21.74
CA ASN A 106 8.08 1.86 -22.53
C ASN A 106 8.80 3.01 -21.81
N TYR A 107 8.53 3.16 -20.51
CA TYR A 107 9.22 4.11 -19.64
C TYR A 107 10.70 3.76 -19.57
N ALA A 108 11.03 2.50 -19.33
CA ALA A 108 12.41 2.03 -19.19
C ALA A 108 13.23 2.25 -20.46
N LEU A 109 12.67 1.97 -21.65
CA LEU A 109 13.31 2.23 -22.94
C LEU A 109 13.53 3.72 -23.18
N LYS A 110 12.56 4.57 -22.79
CA LYS A 110 12.64 6.02 -22.99
C LYS A 110 13.58 6.72 -22.02
N LYS A 111 13.66 6.24 -20.77
CA LYS A 111 14.41 6.88 -19.68
C LYS A 111 15.72 6.19 -19.34
N GLY A 112 15.91 4.95 -19.77
CA GLY A 112 17.04 4.11 -19.37
C GLY A 112 16.94 3.58 -17.93
N ILE A 113 15.76 3.68 -17.30
CA ILE A 113 15.54 3.32 -15.89
C ILE A 113 14.35 2.36 -15.82
N ALA A 114 14.60 1.13 -15.36
CA ALA A 114 13.58 0.11 -15.12
C ALA A 114 13.18 0.02 -13.64
N LYS A 115 14.06 0.47 -12.73
CA LYS A 115 13.80 0.44 -11.30
C LYS A 115 14.50 1.58 -10.56
N ASP A 116 13.78 2.26 -9.69
CA ASP A 116 14.33 3.17 -8.69
C ASP A 116 14.23 2.57 -7.29
N ILE A 117 15.23 2.81 -6.45
CA ILE A 117 15.24 2.45 -5.02
C ILE A 117 15.55 3.70 -4.22
N PHE A 118 14.71 4.02 -3.23
CA PHE A 118 14.95 5.09 -2.26
C PHE A 118 15.12 4.50 -0.87
N TYR A 119 16.07 5.04 -0.12
CA TYR A 119 16.32 4.67 1.27
C TYR A 119 16.09 5.88 2.16
N PHE A 120 15.52 5.62 3.33
CA PHE A 120 15.09 6.65 4.26
C PHE A 120 15.79 6.49 5.61
N ASP A 121 16.06 7.60 6.29
CA ASP A 121 16.50 7.59 7.68
C ASP A 121 15.31 7.42 8.65
N LYS A 122 15.60 7.38 9.95
CA LYS A 122 14.60 7.28 11.03
C LYS A 122 13.58 8.44 11.09
N ASN A 123 13.86 9.54 10.40
CA ASN A 123 13.01 10.71 10.29
C ASN A 123 12.28 10.74 8.93
N GLU A 124 12.28 9.63 8.19
CA GLU A 124 11.64 9.48 6.88
C GLU A 124 12.23 10.40 5.80
N LYS A 125 13.45 10.92 6.03
CA LYS A 125 14.17 11.70 5.04
C LYS A 125 14.90 10.77 4.10
N LYS A 126 14.74 10.97 2.79
CA LYS A 126 15.52 10.26 1.78
C LYS A 126 17.02 10.55 1.95
N VAL A 127 17.80 9.50 2.17
CA VAL A 127 19.27 9.54 2.35
C VAL A 127 20.04 8.85 1.24
N LYS A 128 19.37 8.08 0.38
CA LYS A 128 20.00 7.45 -0.78
C LYS A 128 18.97 7.20 -1.86
N ALA A 129 19.39 7.31 -3.12
CA ALA A 129 18.62 6.89 -4.27
C ALA A 129 19.50 6.11 -5.24
N GLU A 130 18.97 5.02 -5.80
CA GLU A 130 19.63 4.19 -6.81
C GLU A 130 18.67 3.97 -7.98
N ALA A 131 19.17 4.09 -9.21
CA ALA A 131 18.42 3.80 -10.42
C ALA A 131 19.11 2.67 -11.20
N TYR A 132 18.32 1.72 -11.70
CA TYR A 132 18.80 0.55 -12.42
C TYR A 132 18.16 0.45 -13.80
N ASP A 133 18.94 0.02 -14.78
CA ASP A 133 18.44 -0.28 -16.12
C ASP A 133 17.71 -1.64 -16.20
N MET A 134 17.21 -1.98 -17.38
CA MET A 134 16.52 -3.26 -17.65
C MET A 134 17.44 -4.49 -17.50
N LYS A 135 18.76 -4.31 -17.49
CA LYS A 135 19.74 -5.39 -17.24
C LYS A 135 20.06 -5.52 -15.74
N GLY A 136 19.48 -4.67 -14.89
CA GLY A 136 19.77 -4.62 -13.47
C GLY A 136 21.09 -3.91 -13.14
N SER A 137 21.68 -3.18 -14.10
CA SER A 137 22.91 -2.42 -13.88
C SER A 137 22.57 -1.09 -13.21
N LEU A 138 23.35 -0.70 -12.21
CA LEU A 138 23.22 0.60 -11.57
C LEU A 138 23.62 1.70 -12.58
N VAL A 139 22.68 2.58 -12.92
CA VAL A 139 22.91 3.70 -13.87
C VAL A 139 23.03 5.04 -13.17
N LYS A 140 22.50 5.17 -11.96
CA LYS A 140 22.61 6.39 -11.16
C LYS A 140 22.54 6.07 -9.67
N SER A 141 23.33 6.79 -8.86
CA SER A 141 23.25 6.75 -7.40
C SER A 141 23.44 8.14 -6.81
N SER A 142 22.75 8.45 -5.72
CA SER A 142 22.99 9.64 -4.91
C SER A 142 22.99 9.30 -3.41
N GLN A 143 23.77 10.05 -2.64
CA GLN A 143 23.80 10.04 -1.17
C GLN A 143 23.42 11.43 -0.65
#